data_AF-A0A9D1HXT8-F1
#
_entry.id   AF-A0A9D1HXT8-F1
#
_cell.length_a   1.000
_cell.length_b   1.000
_cell.length_c   1.000
_cell.angle_alpha   90.00
_cell.angle_beta   90.00
_cell.angle_gamma   90.00
#
_symmetry.space_group_name_H-M   'P 1'
#
loop_
_entity.id
_entity.type
_entity.pdbx_description
1 polymer ?
#
loop_
_entity_poly.entity_id
_entity_poly.type
_entity_poly.pdbx_seq_one_letter_code
_entity_poly.pdbx_strand_id
1 'polypeptide(L)'
;MSTGVANQAYSGLADDLTRAEGLLVAGRDEDAEKLLSSLAEDAEEYVDRNCHTTDKVQWFSFPTLFERLCYRRVENDPRELYDVGEPLDRLYADLGLACVRLGDYARATEALKQAVRWNPMECAYRLNLADLYLTNGDEREFLALSFSVFERASNAQHLVRAYLNFARHYERTGQAELRAACLRCARRLEMPSEQLEAELDAVKGTDADPDSLDDARAQQILAEEGLPEGANAEVAVCLLMCASDAAEVGDKNLATDLTVRARDLIGAPAASALIQLIHETDEEADTHA
;
A
#
# COMPACT_ATOMS: atom_id res chain seq x y z
N MET A 1 16.71 -29.75 -16.84
CA MET A 1 17.99 -29.64 -16.09
C MET A 1 18.47 -28.21 -16.30
N SER A 2 18.19 -27.26 -15.43
CA SER A 2 18.69 -27.17 -14.06
C SER A 2 17.57 -26.66 -13.12
N THR A 3 16.99 -27.60 -12.37
CA THR A 3 16.18 -27.33 -11.18
C THR A 3 17.13 -27.49 -10.00
N GLY A 4 17.57 -26.40 -9.38
CA GLY A 4 18.35 -26.51 -8.15
C GLY A 4 19.27 -25.34 -7.88
N VAL A 5 18.72 -24.17 -7.56
CA VAL A 5 19.26 -23.24 -6.55
C VAL A 5 18.11 -22.35 -6.03
N ALA A 6 17.11 -22.93 -5.35
CA ALA A 6 16.04 -22.15 -4.70
C ALA A 6 15.37 -22.98 -3.58
N ASN A 7 16.16 -23.69 -2.77
CA ASN A 7 15.58 -24.48 -1.68
C ASN A 7 16.46 -24.51 -0.42
N GLN A 8 16.88 -23.33 0.02
CA GLN A 8 17.15 -23.07 1.43
C GLN A 8 16.55 -21.71 1.76
N ALA A 9 15.21 -21.66 1.80
CA ALA A 9 14.51 -20.63 2.55
C ALA A 9 15.01 -20.70 4.00
N TYR A 10 15.29 -19.54 4.59
CA TYR A 10 15.59 -19.36 6.00
C TYR A 10 14.29 -19.59 6.77
N SER A 11 13.88 -20.86 6.91
CA SER A 11 12.52 -21.28 7.27
C SER A 11 12.08 -20.95 8.71
N GLY A 12 12.65 -19.94 9.37
CA GLY A 12 12.30 -19.45 10.69
C GLY A 12 12.02 -17.95 10.77
N LEU A 13 12.26 -17.17 9.70
CA LEU A 13 12.10 -15.70 9.78
C LEU A 13 10.66 -15.31 10.16
N ALA A 14 9.65 -15.92 9.55
CA ALA A 14 8.24 -15.63 9.87
C ALA A 14 7.89 -15.89 11.35
N ASP A 15 8.46 -16.93 11.96
CA ASP A 15 8.26 -17.26 13.38
C ASP A 15 8.98 -16.24 14.28
N ASP A 16 10.21 -15.85 13.92
CA ASP A 16 10.97 -14.84 14.65
C ASP A 16 10.34 -13.44 14.55
N LEU A 17 9.74 -13.09 13.41
CA LEU A 17 8.93 -11.87 13.25
C LEU A 17 7.70 -11.90 14.17
N THR A 18 6.98 -13.02 14.20
CA THR A 18 5.83 -13.19 15.11
C THR A 18 6.25 -13.00 16.58
N ARG A 19 7.44 -13.47 16.95
CA ARG A 19 8.02 -13.24 18.28
C ARG A 19 8.39 -11.77 18.50
N ALA A 20 8.98 -11.09 17.51
CA ALA A 20 9.31 -9.67 17.60
C ALA A 20 8.07 -8.79 17.76
N GLU A 21 7.00 -9.07 17.01
CA GLU A 21 5.71 -8.40 17.15
C GLU A 21 5.11 -8.62 18.54
N GLY A 22 5.24 -9.83 19.11
CA GLY A 22 4.84 -10.09 20.49
C GLY A 22 5.59 -9.22 21.51
N LEU A 23 6.88 -8.93 21.27
CA LEU A 23 7.67 -8.01 22.09
C LEU A 23 7.17 -6.56 21.94
N LEU A 24 6.89 -6.11 20.71
CA LEU A 24 6.31 -4.80 20.44
C LEU A 24 4.95 -4.63 21.12
N VAL A 25 4.06 -5.62 21.03
CA VAL A 25 2.75 -5.58 21.71
C VAL A 25 2.92 -5.48 23.23
N ALA A 26 3.95 -6.11 23.79
CA ALA A 26 4.28 -6.03 25.22
C ALA A 26 5.01 -4.73 25.63
N GLY A 27 5.28 -3.81 24.69
CA GLY A 27 6.05 -2.58 24.94
C GLY A 27 7.53 -2.82 25.22
N ARG A 28 8.06 -3.99 24.85
CA ARG A 28 9.47 -4.35 24.98
C ARG A 28 10.23 -3.95 23.72
N ASP A 29 10.17 -2.67 23.39
CA ASP A 29 10.63 -2.15 22.09
C ASP A 29 12.15 -2.33 21.90
N GLU A 30 12.96 -2.22 22.96
CA GLU A 30 14.42 -2.48 22.91
C GLU A 30 14.74 -3.95 22.57
N ASP A 31 14.00 -4.90 23.15
CA ASP A 31 14.21 -6.33 22.87
C ASP A 31 13.77 -6.69 21.44
N ALA A 32 12.67 -6.08 20.98
CA ALA A 32 12.17 -6.24 19.62
C ALA A 32 13.17 -5.69 18.61
N GLU A 33 13.62 -4.44 18.81
CA GLU A 33 14.59 -3.77 17.94
C GLU A 33 15.89 -4.59 17.84
N LYS A 34 16.41 -5.10 18.97
CA LYS A 34 17.61 -5.93 18.96
C LYS A 34 17.44 -7.22 18.17
N LEU A 35 16.30 -7.89 18.30
CA LEU A 35 15.99 -9.11 17.53
C LEU A 35 15.88 -8.78 16.04
N LEU A 36 15.10 -7.75 15.69
CA LEU A 36 14.84 -7.34 14.30
C LEU A 36 16.12 -6.87 13.60
N SER A 37 17.01 -6.16 14.29
CA SER A 37 18.30 -5.75 13.75
C SER A 37 19.20 -6.94 13.44
N SER A 38 19.25 -7.95 14.34
CA SER A 38 19.99 -9.18 14.08
C SER A 38 19.43 -9.94 12.87
N LEU A 39 18.10 -9.99 12.73
CA LEU A 39 17.45 -10.63 11.57
C LEU A 39 17.71 -9.85 10.27
N ALA A 40 17.78 -8.52 10.33
CA ALA A 40 18.10 -7.68 9.19
C ALA A 40 19.55 -7.89 8.72
N GLU A 41 20.51 -8.02 9.65
CA GLU A 41 21.91 -8.36 9.32
C GLU A 41 22.00 -9.73 8.62
N ASP A 42 21.32 -10.74 9.14
CA ASP A 42 21.26 -12.08 8.52
C ASP A 42 20.61 -12.04 7.13
N ALA A 43 19.54 -11.24 6.98
CA ALA A 43 18.84 -11.05 5.72
C ALA A 43 19.71 -10.35 4.67
N GLU A 44 20.51 -9.34 5.07
CA GLU A 44 21.46 -8.67 4.17
C GLU A 44 22.52 -9.65 3.66
N GLU A 45 23.07 -10.52 4.52
CA GLU A 45 24.02 -11.55 4.10
C GLU A 45 23.37 -12.54 3.11
N TYR A 46 22.15 -12.99 3.41
CA TYR A 46 21.39 -13.86 2.53
C TYR A 46 21.14 -13.22 1.15
N VAL A 47 20.71 -11.96 1.13
CA VAL A 47 20.39 -11.22 -0.10
C VAL A 47 21.63 -11.00 -0.95
N ASP A 48 22.76 -10.62 -0.34
CA ASP A 48 24.03 -10.44 -1.06
C ASP A 48 24.49 -11.73 -1.74
N ARG A 49 24.29 -12.87 -1.09
CA ARG A 49 24.73 -14.18 -1.58
C ARG A 49 23.78 -14.82 -2.59
N ASN A 50 22.48 -14.53 -2.52
CA ASN A 50 21.45 -15.28 -3.26
C ASN A 50 20.61 -14.43 -4.22
N CYS A 51 20.49 -13.12 -3.99
CA CYS A 51 19.53 -12.25 -4.68
C CYS A 51 20.22 -11.20 -5.56
N HIS A 52 21.04 -11.65 -6.50
CA HIS A 52 21.73 -10.75 -7.42
C HIS A 52 20.74 -10.06 -8.37
N THR A 53 20.66 -8.73 -8.25
CA THR A 53 19.81 -7.86 -9.08
C THR A 53 20.60 -7.34 -10.28
N THR A 54 19.97 -7.28 -11.45
CA THR A 54 20.59 -6.76 -12.69
C THR A 54 19.61 -5.84 -13.44
N ASP A 55 20.02 -5.31 -14.59
CA ASP A 55 19.12 -4.62 -15.53
C ASP A 55 18.00 -5.52 -16.09
N LYS A 56 18.09 -6.85 -15.88
CA LYS A 56 17.12 -7.84 -16.35
C LYS A 56 16.38 -8.59 -15.25
N VAL A 57 16.83 -8.51 -13.99
CA VAL A 57 16.33 -9.34 -12.89
C VAL A 57 16.13 -8.46 -11.67
N GLN A 58 14.99 -8.63 -10.99
CA GLN A 58 14.65 -7.95 -9.76
C GLN A 58 13.99 -8.92 -8.75
N TRP A 59 14.27 -8.70 -7.48
CA TRP A 59 13.76 -9.50 -6.37
C TRP A 59 12.81 -8.69 -5.48
N PHE A 60 11.73 -9.31 -5.04
CA PHE A 60 10.70 -8.74 -4.16
C PHE A 60 10.25 -9.74 -3.09
N SER A 61 9.56 -9.22 -2.08
CA SER A 61 8.89 -9.97 -1.01
C SER A 61 7.40 -9.67 -1.09
N PHE A 62 6.72 -10.19 -2.13
CA PHE A 62 5.29 -10.00 -2.28
C PHE A 62 4.55 -11.09 -1.49
N PRO A 63 3.70 -10.75 -0.50
CA PRO A 63 3.05 -11.74 0.34
C PRO A 63 1.98 -12.55 -0.42
N THR A 64 1.44 -12.00 -1.51
CA THR A 64 0.42 -12.66 -2.32
C THR A 64 0.69 -12.53 -3.84
N LEU A 65 0.05 -13.40 -4.62
CA LEU A 65 0.04 -13.31 -6.08
C LEU A 65 -0.58 -11.99 -6.57
N PHE A 66 -1.52 -11.43 -5.81
CA PHE A 66 -2.15 -10.17 -6.13
C PHE A 66 -1.14 -9.01 -6.15
N GLU A 67 -0.28 -8.84 -5.13
CA GLU A 67 0.69 -7.73 -5.17
C GLU A 67 1.66 -7.88 -6.34
N ARG A 68 2.10 -9.11 -6.63
CA ARG A 68 2.99 -9.37 -7.78
C ARG A 68 2.32 -9.03 -9.11
N LEU A 69 1.08 -9.44 -9.32
CA LEU A 69 0.29 -9.11 -10.51
C LEU A 69 0.09 -7.60 -10.62
N CYS A 70 -0.29 -6.96 -9.52
CA CYS A 70 -0.55 -5.54 -9.47
C CYS A 70 0.71 -4.72 -9.77
N TYR A 71 1.85 -5.08 -9.17
CA TYR A 71 3.15 -4.48 -9.48
C TYR A 71 3.49 -4.55 -10.97
N ARG A 72 3.30 -5.71 -11.60
CA ARG A 72 3.54 -5.91 -13.03
C ARG A 72 2.73 -4.94 -13.89
N ARG A 73 1.44 -4.75 -13.58
CA ARG A 73 0.53 -3.91 -14.37
C ARG A 73 0.71 -2.41 -14.11
N VAL A 74 0.98 -2.05 -12.86
CA VAL A 74 1.15 -0.64 -12.45
C VAL A 74 2.53 -0.11 -12.85
N GLU A 75 3.61 -0.82 -12.51
CA GLU A 75 4.97 -0.33 -12.75
C GLU A 75 5.51 -0.62 -14.15
N ASN A 76 4.91 -1.56 -14.86
CA ASN A 76 5.40 -2.02 -16.17
C ASN A 76 6.89 -2.41 -16.14
N ASP A 77 7.36 -3.01 -15.04
CA ASP A 77 8.76 -3.41 -14.87
C ASP A 77 9.13 -4.48 -15.93
N PRO A 78 10.06 -4.20 -16.86
CA PRO A 78 10.43 -5.11 -17.93
C PRO A 78 11.31 -6.28 -17.45
N ARG A 79 11.79 -6.24 -16.20
CA ARG A 79 12.70 -7.24 -15.66
C ARG A 79 11.97 -8.53 -15.32
N GLU A 80 12.71 -9.62 -15.23
CA GLU A 80 12.21 -10.84 -14.62
C GLU A 80 12.10 -10.66 -13.11
N LEU A 81 10.91 -10.92 -12.56
CA LEU A 81 10.62 -10.71 -11.13
C LEU A 81 10.67 -12.03 -10.39
N TYR A 82 11.52 -12.08 -9.38
CA TYR A 82 11.70 -13.22 -8.49
C TYR A 82 11.18 -12.91 -7.09
N ASP A 83 10.64 -13.94 -6.47
CA ASP A 83 10.30 -13.93 -5.06
C ASP A 83 11.53 -14.33 -4.25
N VAL A 84 11.86 -13.54 -3.23
CA VAL A 84 12.95 -13.83 -2.30
C VAL A 84 12.64 -15.03 -1.39
N GLY A 85 11.35 -15.37 -1.23
CA GLY A 85 10.87 -16.50 -0.44
C GLY A 85 10.81 -16.24 1.07
N GLU A 86 11.15 -15.03 1.50
CA GLU A 86 11.20 -14.59 2.89
C GLU A 86 10.45 -13.26 3.06
N PRO A 87 9.73 -13.02 4.17
CA PRO A 87 8.95 -11.80 4.39
C PRO A 87 9.82 -10.60 4.77
N LEU A 88 10.75 -10.21 3.88
CA LEU A 88 11.72 -9.15 4.13
C LEU A 88 11.05 -7.77 4.25
N ASP A 89 9.98 -7.52 3.52
CA ASP A 89 9.19 -6.30 3.65
C ASP A 89 8.61 -6.13 5.06
N ARG A 90 8.03 -7.20 5.61
CA ARG A 90 7.53 -7.24 7.00
C ARG A 90 8.64 -7.05 8.02
N LEU A 91 9.79 -7.71 7.84
CA LEU A 91 10.96 -7.53 8.72
C LEU A 91 11.37 -6.06 8.84
N TYR A 92 11.53 -5.39 7.70
CA TYR A 92 11.93 -3.99 7.69
C TYR A 92 10.82 -3.04 8.18
N ALA A 93 9.55 -3.39 7.97
CA ALA A 93 8.43 -2.64 8.53
C ALA A 93 8.38 -2.70 10.06
N ASP A 94 8.56 -3.90 10.63
CA ASP A 94 8.60 -4.11 12.08
C ASP A 94 9.81 -3.43 12.72
N LEU A 95 10.98 -3.50 12.07
CA LEU A 95 12.17 -2.78 12.50
C LEU A 95 11.93 -1.27 12.49
N GLY A 96 11.29 -0.75 11.43
CA GLY A 96 10.88 0.64 11.34
C GLY A 96 9.99 1.06 12.51
N LEU A 97 8.97 0.26 12.83
CA LEU A 97 8.08 0.51 13.97
C LEU A 97 8.84 0.50 15.30
N ALA A 98 9.73 -0.46 15.53
CA ALA A 98 10.54 -0.53 16.74
C ALA A 98 11.41 0.73 16.90
N CYS A 99 12.08 1.16 15.83
CA CYS A 99 12.87 2.39 15.84
C CYS A 99 12.04 3.65 16.10
N VAL A 100 10.83 3.76 15.53
CA VAL A 100 9.91 4.88 15.81
C VAL A 100 9.58 4.97 17.29
N ARG A 101 9.26 3.83 17.93
CA ARG A 101 8.90 3.79 19.36
C ARG A 101 10.06 4.15 20.28
N LEU A 102 11.29 3.86 19.86
CA LEU A 102 12.52 4.26 20.56
C LEU A 102 12.96 5.70 20.23
N GLY A 103 12.27 6.39 19.31
CA GLY A 103 12.61 7.75 18.89
C GLY A 103 13.79 7.84 17.91
N ASP A 104 14.26 6.73 17.36
CA ASP A 104 15.31 6.71 16.34
C ASP A 104 14.70 6.83 14.94
N TYR A 105 14.27 8.05 14.60
CA TYR A 105 13.62 8.34 13.32
C TYR A 105 14.54 8.18 12.11
N ALA A 106 15.86 8.30 12.30
CA ALA A 106 16.83 8.10 11.23
C ALA A 106 16.86 6.62 10.81
N ARG A 107 16.99 5.70 11.77
CA ARG A 107 16.95 4.26 11.49
C ARG A 107 15.58 3.81 11.02
N ALA A 108 14.50 4.36 11.58
CA ALA A 108 13.14 4.06 11.12
C ALA A 108 12.94 4.42 9.64
N THR A 109 13.50 5.56 9.19
CA THR A 109 13.43 6.01 7.80
C THR A 109 14.13 5.02 6.86
N GLU A 110 15.34 4.57 7.22
CA GLU A 110 16.08 3.60 6.41
C GLU A 110 15.40 2.23 6.37
N ALA A 111 14.87 1.76 7.50
CA ALA A 111 14.11 0.52 7.56
C ALA A 111 12.84 0.59 6.68
N LEU A 112 12.04 1.67 6.77
CA LEU A 112 10.84 1.79 5.94
C LEU A 112 11.16 1.97 4.44
N LYS A 113 12.29 2.58 4.06
CA LYS A 113 12.76 2.56 2.67
C LYS A 113 13.01 1.13 2.18
N GLN A 114 13.60 0.27 3.02
CA GLN A 114 13.77 -1.14 2.69
C GLN A 114 12.42 -1.87 2.59
N ALA A 115 11.48 -1.61 3.50
CA ALA A 115 10.14 -2.20 3.43
C ALA A 115 9.43 -1.85 2.11
N VAL A 116 9.44 -0.57 1.71
CA VAL A 116 8.89 -0.11 0.41
C VAL A 116 9.63 -0.73 -0.77
N ARG A 117 10.96 -0.90 -0.68
CA ARG A 117 11.76 -1.53 -1.73
C ARG A 117 11.43 -3.01 -1.91
N TRP A 118 11.18 -3.74 -0.82
CA TRP A 118 10.86 -5.17 -0.86
C TRP A 118 9.42 -5.44 -1.27
N ASN A 119 8.48 -4.61 -0.82
CA ASN A 119 7.09 -4.66 -1.25
C ASN A 119 6.60 -3.28 -1.70
N PRO A 120 6.87 -2.94 -2.97
CA PRO A 120 6.41 -1.69 -3.55
C PRO A 120 4.90 -1.62 -3.78
N MET A 121 4.08 -2.60 -3.40
CA MET A 121 2.62 -2.46 -3.49
C MET A 121 1.96 -2.21 -2.13
N GLU A 122 2.69 -2.35 -1.02
CA GLU A 122 2.16 -2.02 0.29
C GLU A 122 2.20 -0.51 0.54
N CYS A 123 1.02 0.10 0.62
CA CYS A 123 0.86 1.54 0.83
C CYS A 123 1.01 1.94 2.29
N ALA A 124 0.80 1.03 3.25
CA ALA A 124 1.02 1.30 4.66
C ALA A 124 2.48 1.71 4.92
N TYR A 125 3.44 1.03 4.31
CA TYR A 125 4.87 1.35 4.46
C TYR A 125 5.21 2.73 3.92
N ARG A 126 4.63 3.12 2.76
CA ARG A 126 4.80 4.45 2.18
C ARG A 126 4.22 5.55 3.04
N LEU A 127 3.01 5.34 3.56
CA LEU A 127 2.35 6.32 4.42
C LEU A 127 3.09 6.49 5.76
N ASN A 128 3.60 5.39 6.33
CA ASN A 128 4.44 5.46 7.53
C ASN A 128 5.78 6.17 7.25
N LEU A 129 6.38 5.93 6.07
CA LEU A 129 7.59 6.65 5.65
C LEU A 129 7.30 8.15 5.42
N ALA A 130 6.13 8.47 4.85
CA ALA A 130 5.69 9.85 4.65
C ALA A 130 5.59 10.60 5.99
N ASP A 131 5.03 9.98 7.03
CA ASP A 131 4.94 10.58 8.37
C ASP A 131 6.32 10.91 8.96
N LEU A 132 7.34 10.08 8.70
CA LEU A 132 8.72 10.37 9.11
C LEU A 132 9.31 11.56 8.34
N TYR A 133 9.07 11.65 7.03
CA TYR A 133 9.50 12.81 6.25
C TYR A 133 8.82 14.09 6.70
N LEU A 134 7.52 14.04 7.01
CA LEU A 134 6.79 15.17 7.59
C LEU A 134 7.39 15.59 8.93
N THR A 135 7.70 14.63 9.81
CA THR A 135 8.34 14.87 11.12
C THR A 135 9.72 15.53 10.96
N ASN A 136 10.46 15.15 9.92
CA ASN A 136 11.77 15.72 9.58
C ASN A 136 11.68 17.05 8.81
N GLY A 137 10.48 17.52 8.46
CA GLY A 137 10.24 18.76 7.73
C GLY A 137 10.46 18.67 6.21
N ASP A 138 10.60 17.46 5.66
CA ASP A 138 10.69 17.23 4.21
C ASP A 138 9.30 17.05 3.61
N GLU A 139 8.62 18.19 3.43
CA GLU A 139 7.27 18.25 2.85
C GLU A 139 7.21 17.65 1.44
N ARG A 140 8.31 17.74 0.68
CA ARG A 140 8.34 17.24 -0.70
C ARG A 140 8.22 15.72 -0.74
N GLU A 141 9.03 15.03 0.05
CA GLU A 141 8.97 13.56 0.13
C GLU A 141 7.68 13.08 0.80
N PHE A 142 7.18 13.79 1.80
CA PHE A 142 5.87 13.52 2.41
C PHE A 142 4.74 13.50 1.37
N LEU A 143 4.66 14.55 0.53
CA LEU A 143 3.64 14.65 -0.51
C LEU A 143 3.88 13.65 -1.64
N ALA A 144 5.12 13.42 -2.05
CA ALA A 144 5.44 12.47 -3.11
C ALA A 144 5.04 11.03 -2.72
N LEU A 145 5.35 10.61 -1.48
CA LEU A 145 4.94 9.30 -0.98
C LEU A 145 3.42 9.21 -0.83
N SER A 146 2.77 10.25 -0.30
CA SER A 146 1.31 10.31 -0.19
C SER A 146 0.62 10.25 -1.56
N PHE A 147 1.18 10.92 -2.57
CA PHE A 147 0.70 10.88 -3.96
C PHE A 147 0.80 9.47 -4.54
N SER A 148 1.95 8.81 -4.34
CA SER A 148 2.21 7.48 -4.92
C SER A 148 1.23 6.39 -4.46
N VAL A 149 0.47 6.65 -3.39
CA VAL A 149 -0.61 5.77 -2.89
C VAL A 149 -1.76 5.68 -3.88
N PHE A 150 -2.13 6.75 -4.58
CA PHE A 150 -3.24 6.73 -5.54
C PHE A 150 -3.05 5.69 -6.66
N GLU A 151 -1.80 5.48 -7.07
CA GLU A 151 -1.44 4.52 -8.11
C GLU A 151 -1.48 3.05 -7.65
N ARG A 152 -1.38 2.81 -6.34
CA ARG A 152 -1.03 1.48 -5.78
C ARG A 152 -1.99 0.97 -4.70
N ALA A 153 -2.86 1.82 -4.16
CA ALA A 153 -3.72 1.49 -3.04
C ALA A 153 -4.66 0.33 -3.37
N SER A 154 -4.49 -0.77 -2.64
CA SER A 154 -5.35 -1.95 -2.68
C SER A 154 -6.32 -2.03 -1.48
N ASN A 155 -6.33 -0.99 -0.64
CA ASN A 155 -7.22 -0.78 0.49
C ASN A 155 -7.63 0.69 0.53
N ALA A 156 -8.94 0.97 0.55
CA ALA A 156 -9.49 2.32 0.53
C ALA A 156 -9.10 3.17 1.77
N GLN A 157 -8.76 2.54 2.90
CA GLN A 157 -8.22 3.26 4.07
C GLN A 157 -6.90 3.99 3.75
N HIS A 158 -6.07 3.42 2.88
CA HIS A 158 -4.83 4.08 2.45
C HIS A 158 -5.12 5.32 1.60
N LEU A 159 -6.17 5.29 0.77
CA LEU A 159 -6.61 6.47 0.01
C LEU A 159 -7.19 7.55 0.93
N VAL A 160 -7.97 7.17 1.95
CA VAL A 160 -8.44 8.13 2.97
C VAL A 160 -7.25 8.82 3.63
N ARG A 161 -6.23 8.07 4.07
CA ARG A 161 -5.03 8.65 4.68
C ARG A 161 -4.23 9.53 3.69
N ALA A 162 -4.12 9.14 2.42
CA ALA A 162 -3.51 9.97 1.40
C ALA A 162 -4.26 11.30 1.19
N TYR A 163 -5.58 11.27 1.05
CA TYR A 163 -6.39 12.49 0.97
C TYR A 163 -6.26 13.37 2.22
N LEU A 164 -6.21 12.78 3.42
CA LEU A 164 -5.97 13.53 4.66
C LEU A 164 -4.59 14.19 4.70
N ASN A 165 -3.56 13.53 4.15
CA ASN A 165 -2.23 14.12 4.03
C ASN A 165 -2.23 15.37 3.14
N PHE A 166 -2.94 15.32 2.00
CA PHE A 166 -3.14 16.49 1.15
C PHE A 166 -4.03 17.56 1.80
N ALA A 167 -5.11 17.17 2.50
CA ALA A 167 -5.94 18.11 3.24
C ALA A 167 -5.14 18.90 4.28
N ARG A 168 -4.22 18.24 5.00
CA ARG A 168 -3.28 18.87 5.93
C ARG A 168 -2.34 19.84 5.22
N HIS A 169 -1.83 19.46 4.06
CA HIS A 169 -0.97 20.34 3.26
C HIS A 169 -1.72 21.61 2.82
N TYR A 170 -2.96 21.46 2.36
CA TYR A 170 -3.80 22.57 1.93
C TYR A 170 -4.29 23.44 3.10
N GLU A 171 -4.45 22.88 4.30
CA GLU A 171 -4.63 23.66 5.52
C GLU A 171 -3.42 24.57 5.78
N ARG A 172 -2.20 24.01 5.76
CA ARG A 172 -0.96 24.76 6.04
C ARG A 172 -0.67 25.83 4.99
N THR A 173 -1.09 25.62 3.75
CA THR A 173 -0.90 26.57 2.65
C THR A 173 -2.09 27.52 2.45
N GLY A 174 -3.15 27.39 3.26
CA GLY A 174 -4.31 28.30 3.25
C GLY A 174 -5.28 28.09 2.08
N GLN A 175 -5.25 26.92 1.45
CA GLN A 175 -6.04 26.57 0.27
C GLN A 175 -7.32 25.84 0.67
N ALA A 176 -8.31 26.60 1.18
CA ALA A 176 -9.53 26.06 1.78
C ALA A 176 -10.36 25.19 0.81
N GLU A 177 -10.52 25.61 -0.45
CA GLU A 177 -11.30 24.88 -1.46
C GLU A 177 -10.67 23.51 -1.77
N LEU A 178 -9.34 23.43 -1.86
CA LEU A 178 -8.60 22.19 -2.07
C LEU A 178 -8.67 21.27 -0.86
N ARG A 179 -8.59 21.82 0.35
CA ARG A 179 -8.83 21.05 1.58
C ARG A 179 -10.24 20.45 1.58
N ALA A 180 -11.27 21.25 1.29
CA ALA A 180 -12.65 20.79 1.20
C ALA A 180 -12.79 19.65 0.16
N ALA A 181 -12.15 19.78 -0.99
CA ALA A 181 -12.17 18.77 -2.04
C ALA A 181 -11.51 17.45 -1.58
N CYS A 182 -10.33 17.51 -0.95
CA CYS A 182 -9.68 16.31 -0.38
C CYS A 182 -10.57 15.61 0.66
N LEU A 183 -11.14 16.37 1.60
CA LEU A 183 -12.01 15.82 2.65
C LEU A 183 -13.29 15.21 2.05
N ARG A 184 -13.85 15.83 1.00
CA ARG A 184 -15.01 15.30 0.30
C ARG A 184 -14.70 13.97 -0.39
N CYS A 185 -13.58 13.87 -1.10
CA CYS A 185 -13.13 12.63 -1.73
C CYS A 185 -12.81 11.54 -0.70
N ALA A 186 -12.20 11.89 0.44
CA ALA A 186 -11.96 10.95 1.53
C ALA A 186 -13.27 10.41 2.12
N ARG A 187 -14.24 11.30 2.41
CA ARG A 187 -15.56 10.92 2.97
C ARG A 187 -16.34 9.99 2.06
N ARG A 188 -16.22 10.17 0.75
CA ARG A 188 -16.90 9.34 -0.26
C ARG A 188 -16.42 7.90 -0.31
N LEU A 189 -15.21 7.60 0.19
CA LEU A 189 -14.71 6.23 0.27
C LEU A 189 -15.41 5.41 1.37
N GLU A 190 -16.21 6.06 2.24
CA GLU A 190 -17.01 5.42 3.28
C GLU A 190 -16.20 4.50 4.22
N MET A 191 -14.90 4.79 4.39
CA MET A 191 -14.03 4.03 5.28
C MET A 191 -13.99 4.64 6.69
N PRO A 192 -14.19 3.84 7.75
CA PRO A 192 -14.07 4.32 9.12
C PRO A 192 -12.68 4.90 9.40
N SER A 193 -12.63 6.14 9.90
CA SER A 193 -11.39 6.82 10.28
C SER A 193 -11.67 7.90 11.31
N GLU A 194 -11.21 7.73 12.55
CA GLU A 194 -11.34 8.74 13.60
C GLU A 194 -10.69 10.08 13.21
N GLN A 195 -9.58 10.00 12.46
CA GLN A 195 -8.90 11.19 11.97
C GLN A 195 -9.75 11.93 10.93
N LEU A 196 -10.41 11.21 10.02
CA LEU A 196 -11.30 11.84 9.05
C LEU A 196 -12.48 12.51 9.74
N GLU A 197 -13.15 11.81 10.67
CA GLU A 197 -14.27 12.38 11.43
C GLU A 197 -13.87 13.64 12.20
N ALA A 198 -12.70 13.63 12.86
CA ALA A 198 -12.19 14.80 13.56
C ALA A 198 -11.91 15.99 12.62
N GLU A 199 -11.35 15.74 11.43
CA GLU A 199 -11.12 16.79 10.43
C GLU A 199 -12.43 17.34 9.87
N LEU A 200 -13.42 16.48 9.59
CA LEU A 200 -14.74 16.88 9.11
C LEU A 200 -15.47 17.77 10.13
N ASP A 201 -15.43 17.40 11.41
CA ASP A 201 -15.99 18.20 12.49
C ASP A 201 -15.27 19.55 12.64
N ALA A 202 -13.94 19.56 12.49
CA ALA A 202 -13.13 20.78 12.64
C ALA A 202 -13.40 21.82 11.54
N VAL A 203 -13.70 21.39 10.31
CA VAL A 203 -13.93 22.30 9.17
C VAL A 203 -15.40 22.70 8.99
N LYS A 204 -16.31 22.14 9.79
CA LYS A 204 -17.75 22.35 9.62
C LYS A 204 -18.15 23.83 9.68
N GLY A 205 -18.87 24.29 8.67
CA GLY A 205 -19.32 25.69 8.53
C GLY A 205 -18.22 26.68 8.17
N THR A 206 -17.02 26.21 7.83
CA THR A 206 -15.92 27.03 7.30
C THR A 206 -15.86 26.94 5.77
N ASP A 207 -14.99 27.74 5.14
CA ASP A 207 -14.73 27.67 3.70
C ASP A 207 -14.07 26.33 3.28
N ALA A 208 -13.55 25.56 4.24
CA ALA A 208 -12.99 24.23 4.01
C ALA A 208 -13.99 23.09 4.25
N ASP A 209 -15.27 23.40 4.51
CA ASP A 209 -16.31 22.39 4.71
C ASP A 209 -16.55 21.61 3.41
N PRO A 210 -16.42 20.26 3.38
CA PRO A 210 -16.67 19.47 2.18
C PRO A 210 -18.13 19.54 1.69
N ASP A 211 -19.09 19.98 2.51
CA ASP A 211 -20.47 20.21 2.09
C ASP A 211 -20.64 21.49 1.24
N SER A 212 -19.61 22.35 1.17
CA SER A 212 -19.58 23.52 0.28
C SER A 212 -19.41 23.16 -1.21
N LEU A 213 -18.97 21.94 -1.50
CA LEU A 213 -18.74 21.41 -2.85
C LEU A 213 -19.71 20.26 -3.13
N ASP A 214 -19.99 19.97 -4.39
CA ASP A 214 -20.52 18.66 -4.79
C ASP A 214 -19.37 17.73 -5.22
N ASP A 215 -19.67 16.45 -5.46
CA ASP A 215 -18.65 15.45 -5.79
C ASP A 215 -17.93 15.81 -7.09
N ALA A 216 -18.68 16.22 -8.11
CA ALA A 216 -18.12 16.57 -9.42
C ALA A 216 -17.16 17.77 -9.32
N ARG A 217 -17.53 18.80 -8.53
CA ARG A 217 -16.69 19.97 -8.32
C ARG A 217 -15.42 19.62 -7.53
N ALA A 218 -15.52 18.84 -6.47
CA ALA A 218 -14.35 18.39 -5.72
C ALA A 218 -13.35 17.63 -6.61
N GLN A 219 -13.85 16.74 -7.45
CA GLN A 219 -13.01 16.00 -8.41
C GLN A 219 -12.34 16.91 -9.42
N GLN A 220 -13.09 17.89 -9.96
CA GLN A 220 -12.54 18.85 -10.90
C GLN A 220 -11.40 19.66 -10.28
N ILE A 221 -11.59 20.17 -9.05
CA ILE A 221 -10.57 20.94 -8.33
C ILE A 221 -9.31 20.10 -8.12
N LEU A 222 -9.45 18.85 -7.67
CA LEU A 222 -8.29 17.98 -7.45
C LEU A 222 -7.59 17.64 -8.77
N ALA A 223 -8.33 17.41 -9.85
CA ALA A 223 -7.77 17.12 -11.17
C ALA A 223 -6.99 18.31 -11.75
N GLU A 224 -7.43 19.55 -11.49
CA GLU A 224 -6.70 20.78 -11.87
C GLU A 224 -5.33 20.87 -11.17
N GLU A 225 -5.22 20.36 -9.93
CA GLU A 225 -3.96 20.21 -9.18
C GLU A 225 -3.21 18.91 -9.49
N GLY A 226 -3.71 18.08 -10.40
CA GLY A 226 -3.09 16.80 -10.79
C GLY A 226 -3.27 15.67 -9.77
N LEU A 227 -4.17 15.81 -8.79
CA LEU A 227 -4.52 14.75 -7.85
C LEU A 227 -5.56 13.78 -8.45
N PRO A 228 -5.32 12.46 -8.41
CA PRO A 228 -6.25 11.48 -8.96
C PRO A 228 -7.61 11.46 -8.27
N GLU A 229 -8.64 11.06 -9.02
CA GLU A 229 -10.05 11.01 -8.60
C GLU A 229 -10.38 9.84 -7.64
N GLY A 230 -9.40 8.95 -7.39
CA GLY A 230 -9.58 7.73 -6.61
C GLY A 230 -8.46 6.73 -6.85
N ALA A 231 -8.76 5.44 -6.63
CA ALA A 231 -7.82 4.35 -6.88
C ALA A 231 -7.48 4.21 -8.36
N ASN A 232 -6.27 3.74 -8.66
CA ASN A 232 -5.92 3.26 -9.98
C ASN A 232 -6.79 2.05 -10.39
N ALA A 233 -7.48 2.17 -11.52
CA ALA A 233 -8.38 1.14 -12.04
C ALA A 233 -7.67 -0.21 -12.26
N GLU A 234 -6.38 -0.21 -12.62
CA GLU A 234 -5.59 -1.44 -12.80
C GLU A 234 -5.49 -2.25 -11.50
N VAL A 235 -5.43 -1.59 -10.34
CA VAL A 235 -5.41 -2.25 -9.03
C VAL A 235 -6.74 -2.95 -8.77
N ALA A 236 -7.86 -2.29 -9.08
CA ALA A 236 -9.20 -2.86 -8.94
C ALA A 236 -9.41 -4.06 -9.89
N VAL A 237 -8.93 -3.96 -11.13
CA VAL A 237 -8.94 -5.08 -12.09
C VAL A 237 -8.14 -6.26 -11.54
N CYS A 238 -6.92 -6.04 -11.02
CA CYS A 238 -6.13 -7.11 -10.40
C CYS A 238 -6.85 -7.80 -9.25
N LEU A 239 -7.50 -7.03 -8.37
CA LEU A 239 -8.29 -7.59 -7.26
C LEU A 239 -9.40 -8.49 -7.77
N LEU A 240 -10.15 -8.05 -8.80
CA LEU A 240 -11.27 -8.80 -9.36
C LEU A 240 -10.83 -10.04 -10.14
N MET A 241 -9.72 -9.98 -10.88
CA MET A 241 -9.13 -11.17 -11.52
C MET A 241 -8.73 -12.21 -10.49
N CYS A 242 -7.98 -11.81 -9.45
CA CYS A 242 -7.61 -12.72 -8.37
C CYS A 242 -8.82 -13.23 -7.59
N ALA A 243 -9.91 -12.46 -7.49
CA ALA A 243 -11.16 -12.91 -6.90
C ALA A 243 -11.84 -14.00 -7.74
N SER A 244 -11.82 -13.87 -9.06
CA SER A 244 -12.31 -14.89 -10.00
C SER A 244 -11.52 -16.19 -9.84
N ASP A 245 -10.19 -16.12 -9.92
CA ASP A 245 -9.30 -17.28 -9.75
C ASP A 245 -9.55 -17.99 -8.41
N ALA A 246 -9.68 -17.22 -7.32
CA ALA A 246 -9.98 -17.75 -5.99
C ALA A 246 -11.34 -18.46 -5.94
N ALA A 247 -12.36 -17.93 -6.63
CA ALA A 247 -13.68 -18.55 -6.71
C ALA A 247 -13.65 -19.87 -7.48
N GLU A 248 -12.89 -19.95 -8.58
CA GLU A 248 -12.74 -21.16 -9.40
C GLU A 248 -12.09 -22.31 -8.63
N VAL A 249 -11.05 -22.03 -7.84
CA VAL A 249 -10.40 -23.04 -6.99
C VAL A 249 -11.16 -23.32 -5.68
N GLY A 250 -12.28 -22.63 -5.45
CA GLY A 250 -13.20 -22.86 -4.33
C GLY A 250 -12.88 -22.08 -3.04
N ASP A 251 -11.91 -21.15 -3.05
CA ASP A 251 -11.62 -20.25 -1.93
C ASP A 251 -12.57 -19.05 -1.91
N LYS A 252 -13.80 -19.32 -1.43
CA LYS A 252 -14.86 -18.31 -1.35
C LYS A 252 -14.54 -17.13 -0.43
N ASN A 253 -13.71 -17.36 0.59
CA ASN A 253 -13.37 -16.31 1.56
C ASN A 253 -12.45 -15.28 0.91
N LEU A 254 -11.39 -15.75 0.25
CA LEU A 254 -10.48 -14.88 -0.48
C LEU A 254 -11.18 -14.17 -1.64
N ALA A 255 -12.01 -14.88 -2.42
CA ALA A 255 -12.79 -14.28 -3.50
C ALA A 255 -13.68 -13.13 -3.00
N THR A 256 -14.35 -13.33 -1.87
CA THR A 256 -15.20 -12.30 -1.26
C THR A 256 -14.38 -11.11 -0.77
N ASP A 257 -13.27 -11.35 -0.07
CA ASP A 257 -12.39 -10.29 0.43
C ASP A 257 -11.88 -9.39 -0.70
N LEU A 258 -11.33 -9.99 -1.75
CA LEU A 258 -10.78 -9.25 -2.89
C LEU A 258 -11.87 -8.47 -3.65
N THR A 259 -13.06 -9.06 -3.82
CA THR A 259 -14.20 -8.37 -4.44
C THR A 259 -14.66 -7.17 -3.63
N VAL A 260 -14.73 -7.31 -2.29
CA VAL A 260 -15.10 -6.21 -1.38
C VAL A 260 -14.06 -5.10 -1.46
N ARG A 261 -12.76 -5.44 -1.42
CA ARG A 261 -11.68 -4.44 -1.56
C ARG A 261 -11.77 -3.68 -2.88
N ALA A 262 -12.02 -4.36 -4.00
CA ALA A 262 -12.21 -3.69 -5.29
C ALA A 262 -13.41 -2.74 -5.24
N ARG A 263 -14.54 -3.22 -4.72
CA ARG A 263 -15.76 -2.42 -4.55
C ARG A 263 -15.53 -1.17 -3.70
N ASP A 264 -14.79 -1.29 -2.60
CA ASP A 264 -14.52 -0.18 -1.69
C ASP A 264 -13.58 0.86 -2.32
N LEU A 265 -12.75 0.47 -3.31
CA LEU A 265 -11.85 1.38 -4.05
C LEU A 265 -12.55 2.17 -5.17
N ILE A 266 -13.43 1.52 -5.93
CA ILE A 266 -14.01 2.09 -7.16
C ILE A 266 -15.54 2.23 -7.13
N GLY A 267 -16.19 1.80 -6.06
CA GLY A 267 -17.64 1.77 -5.90
C GLY A 267 -18.31 0.55 -6.54
N ALA A 268 -19.50 0.21 -6.05
CA ALA A 268 -20.26 -0.95 -6.50
C ALA A 268 -20.64 -0.95 -7.99
N PRO A 269 -21.09 0.16 -8.60
CA PRO A 269 -21.44 0.17 -10.02
C PRO A 269 -20.23 -0.16 -10.92
N ALA A 270 -19.07 0.44 -10.64
CA ALA A 270 -17.85 0.22 -11.43
C ALA A 270 -17.31 -1.20 -11.23
N ALA A 271 -17.30 -1.71 -9.98
CA ALA A 271 -16.90 -3.08 -9.71
C ALA A 271 -17.78 -4.10 -10.44
N SER A 272 -19.12 -3.91 -10.43
CA SER A 272 -20.03 -4.79 -11.17
C SER A 272 -19.80 -4.77 -12.69
N ALA A 273 -19.53 -3.60 -13.27
CA ALA A 273 -19.22 -3.49 -14.68
C ALA A 273 -17.89 -4.20 -15.05
N LEU A 274 -16.85 -4.06 -14.21
CA LEU A 274 -15.58 -4.75 -14.42
C LEU A 274 -15.71 -6.27 -14.28
N ILE A 275 -16.50 -6.76 -13.32
CA ILE A 275 -16.76 -8.20 -13.17
C ILE A 275 -17.41 -8.78 -14.43
N GLN A 276 -18.39 -8.08 -15.02
CA GLN A 276 -19.04 -8.52 -16.26
C GLN A 276 -18.03 -8.60 -17.42
N LEU A 277 -17.19 -7.57 -17.57
CA LEU A 277 -16.14 -7.54 -18.59
C LEU A 277 -15.14 -8.69 -18.43
N ILE A 278 -14.71 -9.00 -17.20
CA ILE A 278 -13.77 -10.10 -16.93
C ILE A 278 -14.38 -11.44 -17.37
N HIS A 279 -15.63 -11.72 -16.98
CA HIS A 279 -16.28 -12.96 -17.39
C HIS A 279 -16.47 -13.07 -18.92
N GLU A 280 -16.83 -11.96 -19.60
CA GLU A 280 -16.94 -11.95 -21.06
C GLU A 280 -15.59 -12.27 -21.73
N THR A 281 -14.49 -11.75 -21.21
CA THR A 281 -13.15 -12.05 -21.74
C THR A 281 -12.71 -13.49 -21.49
N ASP A 282 -13.09 -14.07 -20.36
CA ASP A 282 -12.76 -15.46 -20.02
C ASP A 282 -13.55 -16.45 -20.90
N GLU A 283 -14.85 -16.18 -21.14
CA GLU A 283 -15.68 -16.97 -22.06
C GLU A 283 -15.16 -16.93 -23.50
N GLU A 284 -14.71 -15.76 -23.98
CA GLU A 284 -14.09 -15.64 -25.31
C GLU A 284 -12.77 -16.41 -25.42
N ALA A 285 -11.94 -16.39 -24.38
CA ALA A 285 -10.68 -17.13 -24.34
C ALA A 285 -10.91 -18.65 -24.39
N ASP A 286 -11.89 -19.15 -23.65
CA ASP A 286 -12.26 -20.58 -23.64
C ASP A 286 -12.88 -21.05 -24.96
N THR A 287 -13.57 -20.16 -25.67
CA THR A 287 -14.17 -20.49 -26.98
C THR A 287 -13.12 -20.57 -28.10
N HIS A 288 -11.94 -20.00 -27.88
CA HIS A 288 -10.83 -19.93 -28.84
C HIS A 288 -9.63 -20.84 -28.51
N ALA A 289 -9.68 -21.57 -27.39
CA ALA A 289 -8.71 -22.59 -26.98
C ALA A 289 -9.05 -23.99 -27.53
#